data_AF-A0AAQ1BXK6-F1
#
_entry.id   AF-A0AAQ1BXK6-F1
#
_cell.length_a   1.000
_cell.length_b   1.000
_cell.length_c   1.000
_cell.angle_alpha   90.00
_cell.angle_beta   90.00
_cell.angle_gamma   90.00
#
_symmetry.space_group_name_H-M   'P 1'
#
loop_
_entity.id
_entity.type
_entity.pdbx_description
1 polymer ?
#
loop_
_entity_poly.entity_id
_entity_poly.type
_entity_poly.pdbx_seq_one_letter_code
_entity_poly.pdbx_strand_id
1 'polypeptide(L)' 'MSQDDQRLIRLLAATLTRRPRSNLTELAAGAGISRATLYRFAPTRAAIVEKVTAEAWLRLQAALPDERVGRDS' A
#
# COMPACT_ATOMS: atom_id res chain seq x y z
N MET A 1 -2.37 -11.90 -2.11
CA MET A 1 -1.46 -10.90 -2.71
C MET A 1 -0.05 -11.46 -2.66
N SER A 2 0.72 -11.35 -3.74
CA SER A 2 2.11 -11.83 -3.76
C SER A 2 3.02 -10.94 -2.90
N GLN A 3 4.22 -11.42 -2.54
CA GLN A 3 5.20 -10.58 -1.84
C GLN A 3 5.62 -9.36 -2.68
N ASP A 4 5.69 -9.53 -4.00
CA ASP A 4 5.98 -8.43 -4.93
C ASP A 4 4.87 -7.39 -4.94
N ASP A 5 3.60 -7.80 -4.91
CA ASP A 5 2.46 -6.88 -4.78
C ASP A 5 2.52 -6.09 -3.46
N GLN A 6 2.83 -6.76 -2.34
CA GLN A 6 2.96 -6.08 -1.05
C GLN A 6 4.12 -5.08 -1.05
N ARG A 7 5.25 -5.43 -1.67
CA ARG A 7 6.38 -4.51 -1.85
C ARG A 7 5.97 -3.31 -2.69
N LEU A 8 5.29 -3.53 -3.81
CA LEU A 8 4.81 -2.46 -4.68
C LEU A 8 3.85 -1.52 -3.95
N ILE A 9 2.88 -2.05 -3.19
CA ILE A 9 1.95 -1.23 -2.39
C ILE A 9 2.72 -0.34 -1.41
N ARG A 10 3.75 -0.87 -0.72
CA ARG A 10 4.55 -0.06 0.22
C ARG A 10 5.29 1.07 -0.48
N LEU A 11 5.83 0.84 -1.67
CA LEU A 11 6.50 1.88 -2.46
C LEU A 11 5.50 2.96 -2.94
N LEU A 12 4.31 2.56 -3.37
CA LEU A 12 3.24 3.48 -3.73
C LEU A 12 2.76 4.30 -2.52
N ALA A 13 2.57 3.67 -1.36
CA ALA A 13 2.23 4.34 -0.11
C ALA A 13 3.29 5.37 0.30
N ALA A 14 4.57 5.01 0.21
CA ALA A 14 5.68 5.92 0.50
C ALA A 14 5.70 7.13 -0.45
N THR A 15 5.37 6.92 -1.73
CA THR A 15 5.29 8.01 -2.72
C THR A 15 4.12 8.93 -2.42
N LEU A 16 2.92 8.39 -2.16
CA LEU A 16 1.73 9.15 -1.78
C LEU A 16 1.94 9.96 -0.50
N THR A 17 2.62 9.39 0.50
CA THR A 17 2.90 10.07 1.77
C THR A 17 3.81 11.28 1.56
N ARG A 18 4.85 11.15 0.72
CA ARG A 18 5.77 12.26 0.41
C ARG A 18 5.17 13.27 -0.55
N ARG A 19 4.33 12.82 -1.50
CA ARG A 19 3.74 13.64 -2.56
C ARG A 19 2.26 13.30 -2.73
N PRO A 20 1.37 13.84 -1.87
CA PRO A 20 -0.04 13.47 -1.86
C PRO A 20 -0.76 13.73 -3.19
N ARG A 21 -0.32 14.72 -3.97
CA ARG A 21 -0.92 15.08 -5.26
C ARG A 21 -0.33 14.34 -6.46
N SER A 22 0.55 13.35 -6.24
CA SER A 22 1.17 12.63 -7.36
C SER A 22 0.15 11.93 -8.26
N ASN A 23 0.34 12.12 -9.57
CA ASN A 23 -0.44 11.44 -10.60
C ASN A 23 0.08 10.02 -10.86
N LEU A 24 -0.60 9.23 -11.70
CA LEU A 24 -0.23 7.84 -11.99
C LEU A 24 1.19 7.68 -12.56
N THR A 25 1.66 8.63 -13.38
CA THR A 25 3.01 8.59 -13.95
C THR A 25 4.06 8.79 -12.87
N GLU A 26 3.86 9.77 -12.00
CA GLU A 26 4.77 10.08 -10.89
C GLU A 26 4.76 8.95 -9.84
N LEU A 27 3.62 8.30 -9.63
CA LEU A 27 3.49 7.13 -8.76
C LEU A 27 4.27 5.93 -9.32
N ALA A 28 4.14 5.66 -10.63
CA ALA A 28 4.92 4.61 -11.29
C ALA A 28 6.43 4.86 -11.15
N ALA A 29 6.87 6.10 -11.43
CA ALA A 29 8.26 6.51 -11.30
C ALA A 29 8.77 6.40 -9.85
N GLY A 30 8.00 6.89 -8.87
CA GLY A 30 8.35 6.82 -7.45
C GLY A 30 8.41 5.40 -6.90
N ALA A 31 7.63 4.47 -7.49
CA ALA A 31 7.68 3.05 -7.17
C ALA A 31 8.70 2.25 -8.01
N GLY A 32 9.41 2.88 -8.95
CA GLY A 32 10.41 2.23 -9.78
C GLY A 32 9.83 1.23 -10.79
N ILE A 33 8.60 1.45 -11.26
CA ILE A 33 7.93 0.56 -12.23
C ILE A 33 7.45 1.30 -13.47
N SER A 34 7.17 0.55 -14.54
CA SER A 34 6.57 1.11 -15.75
C SER A 34 5.10 1.50 -15.53
N ARG A 35 4.58 2.44 -16.33
CA ARG A 35 3.13 2.75 -16.35
C ARG A 35 2.29 1.53 -16.70
N ALA A 36 2.72 0.70 -17.66
CA ALA A 36 1.98 -0.50 -18.04
C ALA A 36 1.87 -1.50 -16.87
N THR A 37 2.93 -1.65 -16.09
CA THR A 37 2.90 -2.46 -14.85
C THR A 37 1.95 -1.86 -13.83
N LEU A 38 1.98 -0.52 -13.65
CA LEU A 38 1.06 0.14 -12.72
C LEU A 38 -0.41 -0.05 -13.14
N TYR A 39 -0.75 0.12 -14.42
CA TYR A 39 -2.12 -0.02 -14.91
C TYR A 39 -2.67 -1.44 -14.72
N ARG A 40 -1.85 -2.49 -14.95
CA ARG A 40 -2.25 -3.87 -14.65
C ARG A 40 -2.49 -4.10 -13.17
N PHE A 41 -1.73 -3.42 -12.31
CA PHE A 41 -1.86 -3.53 -10.86
C PHE A 41 -3.06 -2.73 -10.31
N ALA A 42 -3.23 -1.49 -10.77
CA ALA A 42 -4.29 -0.57 -10.38
C ALA A 42 -4.53 0.48 -11.50
N PRO A 43 -5.71 0.51 -12.14
CA PRO A 43 -5.93 1.37 -13.31
C PRO A 43 -6.14 2.84 -12.98
N THR A 44 -6.43 3.19 -11.72
CA THR A 44 -6.73 4.56 -11.27
C THR A 44 -6.00 4.90 -9.98
N ARG A 45 -5.84 6.20 -9.70
CA ARG A 45 -5.26 6.66 -8.42
C ARG A 45 -6.12 6.23 -7.23
N ALA A 46 -7.45 6.22 -7.39
CA ALA A 46 -8.38 5.74 -6.37
C ALA A 46 -8.13 4.26 -6.03
N ALA A 47 -7.99 3.39 -7.03
CA ALA A 47 -7.69 1.97 -6.83
C ALA A 47 -6.33 1.75 -6.13
N ILE A 48 -5.33 2.62 -6.36
CA ILE A 48 -4.07 2.60 -5.61
C ILE A 48 -4.31 2.94 -4.14
N VAL A 49 -5.04 4.02 -3.86
CA VAL A 49 -5.34 4.46 -2.50
C VAL A 49 -6.12 3.40 -1.74
N GLU A 50 -7.13 2.76 -2.36
CA GLU A 50 -7.89 1.67 -1.75
C GLU A 50 -6.98 0.50 -1.33
N LYS A 51 -6.11 0.04 -2.24
CA LYS A 51 -5.17 -1.04 -1.95
C LYS A 51 -4.17 -0.67 -0.85
N VAL A 52 -3.64 0.55 -0.88
CA VAL A 52 -2.73 1.06 0.15
C VAL A 52 -3.42 1.12 1.51
N THR A 53 -4.64 1.64 1.58
CA THR A 53 -5.40 1.75 2.83
C THR A 53 -5.75 0.37 3.38
N ALA A 54 -6.20 -0.55 2.54
CA ALA A 54 -6.52 -1.92 2.96
C ALA A 54 -5.29 -2.63 3.54
N GLU A 55 -4.14 -2.54 2.86
CA GLU A 55 -2.89 -3.14 3.32
C GLU A 55 -2.36 -2.47 4.60
N ALA A 56 -2.47 -1.14 4.71
CA ALA A 56 -2.08 -0.40 5.91
C ALA A 56 -2.93 -0.81 7.11
N TRP A 57 -4.24 -0.98 6.91
CA TRP A 57 -5.17 -1.44 7.93
C TRP A 57 -4.85 -2.85 8.42
N LEU A 58 -4.63 -3.80 7.49
CA LEU A 58 -4.24 -5.17 7.83
C LEU A 58 -2.93 -5.22 8.64
N ARG A 59 -1.94 -4.40 8.24
CA ARG A 59 -0.67 -4.31 8.98
C ARG A 59 -0.84 -3.70 10.36
N LEU A 60 -1.66 -2.66 10.48
CA LEU A 60 -1.94 -2.04 11.78
C LEU A 60 -2.59 -3.06 12.71
N GLN A 61 -3.60 -3.80 12.24
CA GLN A 61 -4.25 -4.86 13.02
C GLN A 61 -3.26 -5.94 13.47
N ALA A 62 -2.36 -6.38 12.59
CA ALA A 62 -1.35 -7.39 12.93
C ALA A 62 -0.27 -6.89 13.91
N ALA A 63 -0.07 -5.57 14.02
CA ALA A 63 0.90 -4.97 14.93
C ALA A 63 0.32 -4.65 16.32
N LEU A 64 -1.01 -4.60 16.44
CA LEU A 64 -1.66 -4.45 17.73
C LEU A 64 -1.47 -5.75 18.54
N PRO A 65 -1.12 -5.66 19.83
CA PRO A 65 -1.01 -6.83 20.69
C PRO A 65 -2.37 -7.54 20.76
N ASP A 66 -2.36 -8.87 20.77
CA ASP A 66 -3.58 -9.65 20.97
C ASP A 66 -4.14 -9.33 22.35
N GLU A 67 -5.26 -8.61 22.37
CA GLU A 67 -5.97 -8.18 23.58
C GLU A 67 -6.49 -9.37 24.41
N ARG A 68 -6.37 -10.61 23.90
CA ARG A 68 -6.71 -11.86 24.61
C ARG A 68 -5.64 -12.36 25.58
N VAL A 69 -4.42 -11.82 25.59
CA VAL A 69 -3.31 -12.33 26.41
C VAL A 69 -3.22 -11.66 27.81
N GLY A 70 -4.19 -10.82 28.18
CA GLY A 70 -4.16 -10.06 29.45
C GLY A 70 -5.24 -10.39 30.49
N ARG A 71 -6.13 -11.37 30.24
CA ARG A 71 -7.29 -11.61 31.14
C ARG A 71 -7.13 -12.81 32.09
N ASP A 72 -6.14 -13.67 31.85
CA ASP A 72 -5.94 -14.90 32.63
C ASP A 72 -4.51 -14.92 33.24
N SER A 73 -4.23 -14.04 34.21
CA SER A 73 -3.06 -14.15 35.09
C SER A 73 -3.32 -13.46 36.43
#